data_AF-A0A1G4JU05-F1
#
_entry.id   AF-A0A1G4JU05-F1
#
_cell.length_a   1.000
_cell.length_b   1.000
_cell.length_c   1.000
_cell.angle_alpha   90.00
_cell.angle_beta   90.00
_cell.angle_gamma   90.00
#
_symmetry.space_group_name_H-M   'P 1'
#
loop_
_entity.id
_entity.type
_entity.pdbx_description
1 polymer ?
#
loop_
_entity_poly.entity_id
_entity_poly.type
_entity_poly.pdbx_seq_one_letter_code
_entity_poly.pdbx_strand_id
1 'polypeptide(L)'
;MLHPSDTPLEPGRSMDPIPYGVELKFENLRTFEMLNSLYGVENYAQMLFFFEAQLRRVEYDDYPTPPADVLIVLITLSVLPEFGTTQLVAELDPYNVTRASISSRSLKILQELAARLRNPKMSNLHSTQLLRSQFFLLLDHINCLTSEPFMHSMGDPKKRRKTNSGIRIEPTPETNSSENSRAGYRNPYSAYVSALDQKNEILKTTVLTTILSPEGEFWNCVAWALVLSISEDSHLYERSKLWVPLLTLLFGLFELQNDFYLGARASCHASDDISMIQDSPLACLFKSLNSEYLHNAFCDILLLGLDYATGNFTVHPIYHKELKVPVEYAPRNSKVRSLKILESMHFRHRLLNLLYAFLRTIPEGEELIEPRVSEAKFIQSLGLSLSSIDNLTQLRQFFAVYEIGQCLEYMPLIAQATLNESFLDKNCKPVNLVDNIGGVESMVGELIEMFTPSFPPLDSDCDLLPEVLYKLVERCDICLLVILRFWEFVHKSAHLRTRRSLENLFHAVAASDKRRQEFIKEMGWHKEDHMMPSLYPHMEKILQLI
;
A
#
# COMPACT_ATOMS: atom_id res chain seq x y z
N MET A 1 40.89 36.02 -9.31
CA MET A 1 42.07 35.19 -8.97
C MET A 1 42.55 35.60 -7.60
N LEU A 2 42.38 34.74 -6.59
CA LEU A 2 43.14 34.66 -5.34
C LEU A 2 42.50 33.54 -4.51
N HIS A 3 43.28 32.49 -4.24
CA HIS A 3 42.96 31.45 -3.25
C HIS A 3 42.79 32.07 -1.86
N PRO A 4 41.91 31.49 -1.03
CA PRO A 4 42.17 31.35 0.40
C PRO A 4 41.97 29.87 0.80
N SER A 5 43.05 29.16 1.13
CA SER A 5 43.69 29.09 2.45
C SER A 5 43.23 27.83 3.19
N ASP A 6 43.99 26.76 2.97
CA ASP A 6 43.99 25.56 3.80
C ASP A 6 44.26 25.94 5.26
N THR A 7 43.25 25.71 6.10
CA THR A 7 43.43 25.62 7.55
C THR A 7 43.33 24.15 7.92
N PRO A 8 44.31 23.57 8.63
CA PRO A 8 44.26 22.16 8.99
C PRO A 8 43.16 21.95 10.03
N LEU A 9 42.22 21.05 9.72
CA LEU A 9 41.20 20.57 10.63
C LEU A 9 41.85 19.93 11.88
N GLU A 10 41.44 20.39 13.06
CA GLU A 10 41.78 19.73 14.32
C GLU A 10 41.27 18.27 14.31
N PRO A 11 42.11 17.27 14.66
CA PRO A 11 41.69 15.89 14.73
C PRO A 11 40.97 15.65 16.05
N GLY A 12 39.64 15.45 16.03
CA GLY A 12 38.92 15.00 17.23
C GLY A 12 37.44 15.31 17.39
N ARG A 13 36.79 16.02 16.45
CA ARG A 13 35.32 16.06 16.41
C ARG A 13 34.82 15.03 15.41
N SER A 14 34.34 13.89 15.91
CA SER A 14 33.39 13.09 15.14
C SER A 14 32.23 14.01 14.77
N MET A 15 32.12 14.40 13.50
CA MET A 15 30.89 15.04 13.04
C MET A 15 29.77 14.03 13.23
N ASP A 16 28.78 14.38 14.05
CA ASP A 16 27.57 13.57 14.19
C ASP A 16 27.02 13.29 12.77
N PRO A 17 26.61 12.05 12.47
CA PRO A 17 26.11 11.72 11.14
C PRO A 17 24.87 12.57 10.82
N ILE A 18 24.92 13.32 9.71
CA ILE A 18 23.82 14.17 9.26
C ILE A 18 22.74 13.27 8.64
N PRO A 19 21.51 13.23 9.20
CA PRO A 19 20.45 12.36 8.70
C PRO A 19 20.13 12.64 7.23
N TYR A 20 20.29 11.62 6.38
CA TYR A 20 20.08 11.72 4.92
C TYR A 20 20.88 12.86 4.24
N GLY A 21 21.98 13.30 4.85
CA GLY A 21 22.86 14.35 4.30
C GLY A 21 22.25 15.75 4.23
N VAL A 22 21.17 16.04 4.98
CA VAL A 22 20.52 17.36 4.96
C VAL A 22 20.73 18.08 6.28
N GLU A 23 21.38 19.25 6.24
CA GLU A 23 21.61 20.08 7.43
C GLU A 23 20.39 20.93 7.79
N LEU A 24 20.20 21.19 9.09
CA LEU A 24 19.22 22.15 9.60
C LEU A 24 19.76 23.57 9.53
N LYS A 25 19.06 24.47 8.83
CA LYS A 25 19.33 25.91 8.90
C LYS A 25 18.60 26.52 10.09
N PHE A 26 19.06 27.70 10.50
CA PHE A 26 18.48 28.45 11.62
C PHE A 26 16.97 28.72 11.47
N GLU A 27 16.52 29.01 10.25
CA GLU A 27 15.10 29.26 9.94
C GLU A 27 14.23 28.00 10.12
N ASN A 28 14.77 26.83 9.76
CA ASN A 28 14.10 25.55 9.99
C ASN A 28 14.00 25.25 11.48
N LEU A 29 15.06 25.51 12.26
CA LEU A 29 15.07 25.30 13.70
C LEU A 29 14.01 26.17 14.40
N ARG A 30 13.89 27.44 14.02
CA ARG A 30 12.85 28.33 14.54
C ARG A 30 11.44 27.77 14.28
N THR A 31 11.20 27.22 13.09
CA THR A 31 9.92 26.60 12.74
C THR A 31 9.69 25.34 13.57
N PHE A 32 10.72 24.51 13.75
CA PHE A 32 10.65 23.30 14.55
C PHE A 32 10.33 23.60 16.02
N GLU A 33 10.97 24.60 16.63
CA GLU A 33 10.73 25.02 18.01
C GLU A 33 9.32 25.61 18.20
N MET A 34 8.85 26.40 17.24
CA MET A 34 7.49 26.94 17.25
C MET A 34 6.45 25.83 17.20
N LEU A 35 6.59 24.85 16.29
CA LEU A 35 5.67 23.72 16.18
C LEU A 35 5.73 22.82 17.41
N ASN A 36 6.92 22.59 17.97
CA ASN A 36 7.10 21.87 19.23
C ASN A 36 6.40 22.60 20.39
N SER A 37 6.52 23.93 20.46
CA SER A 37 5.83 24.72 21.48
C SER A 37 4.31 24.59 21.39
N LEU A 38 3.75 24.65 20.17
CA LEU A 38 2.30 24.45 19.94
C LEU A 38 1.84 23.05 20.34
N TYR A 39 2.65 22.02 20.05
CA TYR A 39 2.40 20.66 20.51
C TYR A 39 2.47 20.54 22.04
N GLY A 40 3.49 21.15 22.67
CA GLY A 40 3.72 21.07 24.11
C GLY A 40 2.58 21.65 24.94
N VAL A 41 1.86 22.63 24.40
CA VAL A 41 0.64 23.20 25.02
C VAL A 41 -0.67 22.57 24.51
N GLU A 42 -0.59 21.47 23.74
CA GLU A 42 -1.72 20.76 23.12
C GLU A 42 -2.60 21.63 22.20
N ASN A 43 -2.05 22.69 21.63
CA ASN A 43 -2.80 23.61 20.75
C ASN A 43 -2.77 23.14 19.29
N TYR A 44 -3.35 21.95 19.06
CA TYR A 44 -3.40 21.32 17.75
C TYR A 44 -4.18 22.15 16.73
N ALA A 45 -5.22 22.89 17.15
CA ALA A 45 -6.02 23.72 16.26
C ALA A 45 -5.19 24.85 15.61
N GLN A 46 -4.35 25.54 16.38
CA GLN A 46 -3.45 26.57 15.84
C GLN A 46 -2.33 25.97 15.00
N MET A 47 -1.80 24.79 15.37
CA MET A 47 -0.81 24.07 14.56
C MET A 47 -1.36 23.72 13.18
N LEU A 48 -2.58 23.16 13.10
CA LEU A 48 -3.22 22.85 11.83
C LEU A 48 -3.55 24.12 11.03
N PHE A 49 -4.04 25.17 11.68
CA PHE A 49 -4.30 26.45 11.03
C PHE A 49 -3.03 27.07 10.44
N PHE A 50 -1.90 26.96 11.14
CA PHE A 50 -0.60 27.41 10.64
C PHE A 50 -0.24 26.68 9.34
N PHE A 51 -0.31 25.35 9.29
CA PHE A 51 -0.04 24.60 8.06
C PHE A 51 -1.02 24.98 6.94
N GLU A 52 -2.31 25.06 7.21
CA GLU A 52 -3.32 25.43 6.21
C GLU A 52 -3.07 26.83 5.62
N ALA A 53 -2.65 27.79 6.44
CA ALA A 53 -2.35 29.15 6.00
C ALA A 53 -1.07 29.19 5.14
N GLN A 54 -0.04 28.42 5.51
CA GLN A 54 1.24 28.43 4.82
C GLN A 54 1.22 27.60 3.55
N LEU A 55 0.54 26.45 3.53
CA LEU A 55 0.44 25.58 2.36
C LEU A 55 -0.38 26.21 1.23
N ARG A 56 -1.32 27.13 1.54
CA ARG A 56 -2.07 27.90 0.53
C ARG A 56 -1.26 28.99 -0.17
N ARG A 57 -0.08 29.34 0.35
CA ARG A 57 0.81 30.31 -0.30
C ARG A 57 1.60 29.56 -1.37
N VAL A 58 0.99 29.39 -2.53
CA VAL A 58 1.49 28.60 -3.67
C VAL A 58 2.72 29.25 -4.34
N GLU A 59 3.03 30.50 -4.01
CA GLU A 59 3.91 31.36 -4.83
C GLU A 59 5.39 31.42 -4.39
N TYR A 60 5.81 30.77 -3.30
CA TYR A 60 7.19 30.86 -2.82
C TYR A 60 7.85 29.48 -2.65
N ASP A 61 9.12 29.41 -3.08
CA ASP A 61 10.04 28.27 -2.94
C ASP A 61 10.41 27.94 -1.47
N ASP A 62 9.83 28.67 -0.51
CA ASP A 62 10.04 28.49 0.91
C ASP A 62 8.71 28.17 1.61
N TYR A 63 8.61 26.95 2.14
CA TYR A 63 7.46 26.47 2.88
C TYR A 63 7.91 25.84 4.19
N PRO A 64 7.09 25.90 5.25
CA PRO A 64 7.49 25.39 6.55
C PRO A 64 7.58 23.88 6.51
N THR A 65 8.79 23.36 6.65
CA THR A 65 9.04 21.93 6.85
C THR A 65 8.76 21.58 8.32
N PRO A 66 7.81 20.68 8.63
CA PRO A 66 7.65 20.15 9.98
C PRO A 66 8.80 19.19 10.34
N PRO A 67 9.22 19.15 11.61
CA PRO A 67 10.08 18.08 12.09
C PRO A 67 9.34 16.73 12.12
N ALA A 68 10.11 15.63 12.10
CA ALA A 68 9.59 14.27 12.07
C ALA A 68 8.67 13.93 13.27
N ASP A 69 8.90 14.48 14.45
CA ASP A 69 8.00 14.30 15.60
C ASP A 69 6.64 14.99 15.40
N VAL A 70 6.60 16.17 14.79
CA VAL A 70 5.34 16.82 14.40
C VAL A 70 4.65 16.04 13.29
N LEU A 71 5.38 15.43 12.34
CA LEU A 71 4.80 14.51 11.36
C LEU A 71 4.17 13.29 12.05
N ILE A 72 4.85 12.72 13.06
CA ILE A 72 4.34 11.63 13.89
C ILE A 72 3.06 12.05 14.63
N VAL A 73 3.01 13.29 15.12
CA VAL A 73 1.80 13.85 15.72
C VAL A 73 0.66 13.94 14.70
N LEU A 74 0.93 14.46 13.51
CA LEU A 74 -0.08 14.60 12.46
C LEU A 74 -0.65 13.25 12.00
N ILE A 75 0.18 12.21 11.83
CA ILE A 75 -0.31 10.86 11.48
C ILE A 75 -1.09 10.22 12.63
N THR A 76 -0.79 10.56 13.88
CA THR A 76 -1.58 10.06 15.02
C THR A 76 -2.94 10.76 15.06
N LEU A 77 -2.96 12.09 14.90
CA LEU A 77 -4.19 12.90 14.86
C LEU A 77 -5.15 12.47 13.75
N SER A 78 -4.64 12.02 12.59
CA SER A 78 -5.46 11.62 11.44
C SER A 78 -6.29 10.36 11.68
N VAL A 79 -5.92 9.53 12.67
CA VAL A 79 -6.60 8.26 12.98
C VAL A 79 -6.98 8.14 14.46
N LEU A 80 -7.02 9.25 15.21
CA LEU A 80 -7.49 9.22 16.59
C LEU A 80 -8.89 8.60 16.72
N PRO A 81 -9.12 7.70 17.69
CA PRO A 81 -10.45 7.14 17.93
C PRO A 81 -11.37 8.23 18.48
N GLU A 82 -12.57 8.36 17.91
CA GLU A 82 -13.53 9.39 18.33
C GLU A 82 -14.07 9.12 19.75
N PHE A 83 -14.28 7.85 20.10
CA PHE A 83 -14.80 7.47 21.41
C PHE A 83 -13.89 7.93 22.57
N GLY A 84 -14.42 8.80 23.43
CA GLY A 84 -13.72 9.33 24.60
C GLY A 84 -12.70 10.43 24.32
N THR A 85 -12.56 10.87 23.06
CA THR A 85 -11.74 12.03 22.68
C THR A 85 -12.57 13.20 22.16
N THR A 86 -13.84 12.98 21.80
CA THR A 86 -14.74 14.00 21.23
C THR A 86 -14.84 15.26 22.09
N GLN A 87 -14.98 15.12 23.42
CA GLN A 87 -15.05 16.26 24.35
C GLN A 87 -13.73 17.04 24.41
N LEU A 88 -12.59 16.35 24.49
CA LEU A 88 -11.27 16.98 24.48
C LEU A 88 -11.00 17.70 23.16
N VAL A 89 -11.41 17.10 22.04
CA VAL A 89 -11.30 17.70 20.70
C VAL A 89 -12.19 18.95 20.58
N ALA A 90 -13.41 18.91 21.11
CA ALA A 90 -14.33 20.04 21.11
C ALA A 90 -13.83 21.20 22.00
N GLU A 91 -13.22 20.90 23.15
CA GLU A 91 -12.59 21.90 24.04
C GLU A 91 -11.40 22.60 23.37
N LEU A 92 -10.62 21.86 22.58
CA LEU A 92 -9.44 22.37 21.88
C LEU A 92 -9.74 23.06 20.54
N ASP A 93 -10.97 22.90 20.02
CA ASP A 93 -11.45 23.58 18.81
C ASP A 93 -12.90 24.08 18.98
N PRO A 94 -13.12 25.11 19.83
CA PRO A 94 -14.47 25.59 20.17
C PRO A 94 -15.22 26.24 18.99
N TYR A 95 -14.53 26.54 17.88
CA TYR A 95 -15.11 27.18 16.69
C TYR A 95 -15.46 26.18 15.56
N ASN A 96 -15.42 24.87 15.85
CA ASN A 96 -15.47 23.81 14.85
C ASN A 96 -16.88 23.41 14.35
N VAL A 97 -17.94 24.15 14.73
CA VAL A 97 -19.33 23.80 14.35
C VAL A 97 -19.54 23.78 12.82
N THR A 98 -18.65 24.39 12.04
CA THR A 98 -18.72 24.46 10.56
C THR A 98 -17.44 24.02 9.82
N ARG A 99 -16.39 23.58 10.52
CA ARG A 99 -15.09 23.18 9.90
C ARG A 99 -14.93 21.65 9.86
N ALA A 100 -14.02 21.16 9.01
CA ALA A 100 -13.69 19.75 8.93
C ALA A 100 -13.00 19.26 10.22
N SER A 101 -13.17 17.98 10.59
CA SER A 101 -12.59 17.41 11.81
C SER A 101 -11.06 17.50 11.84
N ILE A 102 -10.47 17.52 13.05
CA ILE A 102 -9.01 17.51 13.26
C ILE A 102 -8.36 16.38 12.44
N SER A 103 -8.91 15.18 12.49
CA SER A 103 -8.39 14.02 11.75
C SER A 103 -8.37 14.23 10.24
N SER A 104 -9.46 14.76 9.68
CA SER A 104 -9.54 15.07 8.24
C SER A 104 -8.58 16.19 7.83
N ARG A 105 -8.41 17.22 8.67
CA ARG A 105 -7.48 18.34 8.43
C ARG A 105 -6.02 17.87 8.48
N SER A 106 -5.64 17.11 9.49
CA SER A 106 -4.29 16.51 9.61
C SER A 106 -3.95 15.65 8.40
N LEU A 107 -4.88 14.79 7.97
CA LEU A 107 -4.69 13.94 6.79
C LEU A 107 -4.48 14.76 5.50
N LYS A 108 -5.28 15.82 5.30
CA LYS A 108 -5.12 16.73 4.15
C LYS A 108 -3.77 17.44 4.15
N ILE A 109 -3.31 17.91 5.31
CA ILE A 109 -1.99 18.54 5.45
C ILE A 109 -0.88 17.56 5.09
N LEU A 110 -0.95 16.32 5.59
CA LEU A 110 0.01 15.27 5.25
C LEU A 110 0.03 14.98 3.75
N GLN A 111 -1.14 14.86 3.12
CA GLN A 111 -1.27 14.65 1.68
C GLN A 111 -0.67 15.79 0.86
N GLU A 112 -0.92 17.04 1.26
CA GLU A 112 -0.36 18.22 0.61
C GLU A 112 1.17 18.27 0.73
N LEU A 113 1.71 17.96 1.92
CA LEU A 113 3.16 17.87 2.14
C LEU A 113 3.78 16.75 1.28
N ALA A 114 3.17 15.57 1.23
CA ALA A 114 3.64 14.46 0.41
C ALA A 114 3.54 14.77 -1.10
N ALA A 115 2.51 15.50 -1.54
CA ALA A 115 2.37 15.92 -2.93
C ALA A 115 3.52 16.85 -3.38
N ARG A 116 4.03 17.70 -2.48
CA ARG A 116 5.20 18.56 -2.76
C ARG A 116 6.47 17.75 -3.02
N LEU A 117 6.67 16.62 -2.34
CA LEU A 117 7.81 15.73 -2.57
C LEU A 117 7.81 15.11 -3.97
N ARG A 118 6.62 14.92 -4.55
CA ARG A 118 6.44 14.35 -5.89
C ARG A 118 6.55 15.39 -7.00
N ASN A 119 6.65 16.67 -6.68
CA ASN A 119 6.75 17.73 -7.67
C ASN A 119 8.21 17.84 -8.19
N PRO A 120 8.49 17.48 -9.45
CA PRO A 120 9.86 17.46 -9.97
C PRO A 120 10.52 18.84 -9.96
N LYS A 121 9.72 19.92 -10.06
CA LYS A 121 10.20 21.30 -10.05
C LYS A 121 10.78 21.73 -8.70
N MET A 122 10.35 21.08 -7.61
CA MET A 122 10.72 21.43 -6.23
C MET A 122 11.78 20.50 -5.65
N SER A 123 12.25 19.50 -6.40
CA SER A 123 13.13 18.42 -5.90
C SER A 123 14.48 18.90 -5.35
N ASN A 124 15.02 19.98 -5.91
CA ASN A 124 16.34 20.52 -5.54
C ASN A 124 16.28 21.60 -4.45
N LEU A 125 15.09 21.99 -3.99
CA LEU A 125 14.96 22.97 -2.90
C LEU A 125 15.34 22.33 -1.57
N HIS A 126 16.11 23.06 -0.76
CA HIS A 126 16.54 22.59 0.56
C HIS A 126 15.34 22.23 1.46
N SER A 127 14.26 23.01 1.43
CA SER A 127 13.04 22.73 2.21
C SER A 127 12.38 21.40 1.79
N THR A 128 12.45 21.02 0.50
CA THR A 128 11.98 19.73 -0.01
C THR A 128 12.89 18.58 0.38
N GLN A 129 14.21 18.77 0.28
CA GLN A 129 15.17 17.77 0.74
C GLN A 129 15.04 17.51 2.23
N LEU A 130 14.84 18.57 3.03
CA LEU A 130 14.57 18.46 4.46
C LEU A 130 13.23 17.80 4.73
N LEU A 131 12.16 18.18 4.03
CA LEU A 131 10.85 17.54 4.21
C LEU A 131 10.91 16.04 3.94
N ARG A 132 11.61 15.66 2.86
CA ARG A 132 11.86 14.26 2.53
C ARG A 132 12.62 13.55 3.64
N SER A 133 13.69 14.15 4.18
CA SER A 133 14.44 13.55 5.29
C SER A 133 13.59 13.39 6.55
N GLN A 134 12.72 14.36 6.88
CA GLN A 134 11.81 14.24 8.03
C GLN A 134 10.77 13.13 7.84
N PHE A 135 10.23 12.93 6.63
CA PHE A 135 9.35 11.80 6.35
C PHE A 135 10.09 10.46 6.42
N PHE A 136 11.32 10.37 5.90
CA PHE A 136 12.10 9.14 6.00
C PHE A 136 12.42 8.77 7.44
N LEU A 137 12.77 9.76 8.28
CA LEU A 137 12.95 9.53 9.73
C LEU A 137 11.68 9.02 10.42
N LEU A 138 10.50 9.44 9.97
CA LEU A 138 9.23 8.88 10.45
C LEU A 138 9.07 7.42 10.02
N LEU A 139 9.41 7.09 8.77
CA LEU A 139 9.32 5.71 8.26
C LEU A 139 10.32 4.78 8.93
N ASP A 140 11.54 5.23 9.19
CA ASP A 140 12.58 4.48 9.91
C ASP A 140 12.11 4.10 11.32
N HIS A 141 11.37 5.01 11.98
CA HIS A 141 10.77 4.75 13.28
C HIS A 141 9.59 3.74 13.22
N ILE A 142 8.96 3.56 12.06
CA ILE A 142 7.97 2.49 11.84
C ILE A 142 8.67 1.16 11.53
N ASN A 143 9.73 1.16 10.72
CA ASN A 143 10.39 -0.04 10.17
C ASN A 143 11.61 -0.53 10.99
N CYS A 144 11.56 -0.54 12.33
CA CYS A 144 12.71 -0.87 13.21
C CYS A 144 13.18 -2.36 13.18
N LEU A 145 13.39 -2.95 12.01
CA LEU A 145 13.93 -4.30 11.79
C LEU A 145 15.42 -4.32 11.45
N THR A 146 16.01 -3.17 11.14
CA THR A 146 17.45 -3.05 10.95
C THR A 146 18.14 -2.80 12.29
N SER A 147 18.82 -3.85 12.77
CA SER A 147 19.94 -3.77 13.68
C SER A 147 20.86 -2.59 13.35
N GLU A 148 21.27 -1.88 14.40
CA GLU A 148 22.07 -0.66 14.41
C GLU A 148 21.43 0.57 13.71
N PRO A 149 20.66 1.36 14.48
CA PRO A 149 20.42 2.75 14.14
C PRO A 149 21.78 3.39 13.86
N PHE A 150 21.95 4.00 12.68
CA PHE A 150 23.13 4.80 12.29
C PHE A 150 23.78 5.40 13.55
N MET A 151 24.89 4.78 13.98
CA MET A 151 25.58 4.95 15.26
C MET A 151 24.88 5.87 16.27
N HIS A 152 24.13 5.27 17.19
CA HIS A 152 23.74 5.96 18.42
C HIS A 152 24.98 6.39 19.22
N SER A 153 25.41 7.63 19.01
CA SER A 153 26.14 8.36 20.05
C SER A 153 25.20 8.49 21.25
N MET A 154 25.54 7.80 22.33
CA MET A 154 25.00 8.03 23.67
C MET A 154 25.21 9.51 24.02
N GLY A 155 24.20 10.34 23.74
CA GLY A 155 24.19 11.74 24.12
C GLY A 155 24.28 11.91 25.65
N ASP A 156 25.12 12.86 26.04
CA ASP A 156 25.53 13.29 27.38
C ASP A 156 24.45 13.12 28.48
N PRO A 157 24.72 12.38 29.59
CA PRO A 157 23.75 12.01 30.64
C PRO A 157 23.26 13.18 31.53
N LYS A 158 23.31 14.43 31.08
CA LYS A 158 22.94 15.61 31.89
C LYS A 158 22.14 16.63 31.08
N LYS A 159 20.84 16.40 30.89
CA LYS A 159 19.93 17.40 30.30
C LYS A 159 19.40 18.36 31.37
N ARG A 160 19.64 19.67 31.18
CA ARG A 160 19.13 20.75 32.03
C ARG A 160 17.67 21.06 31.71
N ARG A 161 16.77 21.03 32.70
CA ARG A 161 15.37 21.44 32.53
C ARG A 161 15.13 22.83 33.13
N LYS A 162 14.58 23.76 32.34
CA LYS A 162 14.00 25.02 32.85
C LYS A 162 12.52 24.78 33.13
N THR A 163 12.08 25.09 34.35
CA THR A 163 10.67 25.19 34.72
C THR A 163 10.39 26.63 35.16
N ASN A 164 9.10 27.02 35.23
CA ASN A 164 8.68 28.36 35.65
C ASN A 164 9.15 28.75 37.07
N SER A 165 9.65 27.79 37.85
CA SER A 165 10.19 27.98 39.21
C SER A 165 11.72 27.82 39.32
N GLY A 166 12.45 27.74 38.20
CA GLY A 166 13.93 27.65 38.18
C GLY A 166 14.50 26.44 37.42
N ILE A 167 15.84 26.35 37.39
CA ILE A 167 16.61 25.27 36.74
C ILE A 167 16.85 24.16 37.76
N ARG A 168 16.30 22.95 37.52
CA ARG A 168 16.67 21.74 38.27
C ARG A 168 17.53 20.84 37.38
N ILE A 169 18.64 20.37 37.95
CA ILE A 169 19.52 19.36 37.35
C ILE A 169 19.11 18.04 38.00
N GLU A 170 18.43 17.17 37.27
CA GLU A 170 18.16 15.80 37.70
C GLU A 170 19.17 14.86 37.02
N PRO A 171 19.86 13.98 37.76
CA PRO A 171 20.60 12.88 37.17
C PRO A 171 19.61 11.86 36.60
N THR A 172 19.87 11.39 35.38
CA THR A 172 19.18 10.23 34.80
C THR A 172 19.27 9.06 35.78
N PRO A 173 18.17 8.38 36.14
CA PRO A 173 18.27 7.18 36.96
C PRO A 173 19.08 6.15 36.19
N GLU A 174 20.19 5.70 36.76
CA GLU A 174 20.90 4.51 36.31
C GLU A 174 19.91 3.34 36.40
N THR A 175 19.36 2.95 35.26
CA THR A 175 18.40 1.85 35.13
C THR A 175 19.11 0.52 35.33
N ASN A 176 19.29 0.13 36.60
CA ASN A 176 19.37 -1.26 37.02
C ASN A 176 17.95 -1.81 37.26
N SER A 177 17.06 -1.66 36.27
CA SER A 177 15.74 -2.29 36.27
C SER A 177 15.49 -2.91 34.91
N SER A 178 15.58 -4.23 34.89
CA SER A 178 15.07 -5.15 33.88
C SER A 178 13.71 -4.73 33.31
N GLU A 179 13.58 -4.87 31.98
CA GLU A 179 12.33 -5.09 31.23
C GLU A 179 11.23 -4.01 31.40
N ASN A 180 11.20 -3.01 30.49
CA ASN A 180 10.02 -2.22 30.02
C ASN A 180 10.28 -0.72 29.71
N SER A 181 11.50 -0.30 29.37
CA SER A 181 11.68 1.00 28.70
C SER A 181 11.29 0.86 27.22
N ARG A 182 9.99 1.00 26.89
CA ARG A 182 9.53 1.14 25.49
C ARG A 182 10.31 2.28 24.84
N ALA A 183 11.01 1.98 23.74
CA ALA A 183 11.78 2.95 22.98
C ALA A 183 10.84 4.03 22.42
N GLY A 184 10.92 5.25 22.98
CA GLY A 184 10.25 6.42 22.40
C GLY A 184 11.02 6.96 21.21
N TYR A 185 10.35 7.72 20.33
CA TYR A 185 10.99 8.40 19.21
C TYR A 185 12.08 9.35 19.68
N ARG A 186 13.29 9.24 19.14
CA ARG A 186 14.38 10.20 19.34
C ARG A 186 14.76 10.84 18.02
N ASN A 187 14.77 12.17 17.98
CA ASN A 187 15.17 12.90 16.78
C ASN A 187 16.71 12.84 16.62
N PRO A 188 17.24 12.42 15.47
CA PRO A 188 18.69 12.30 15.26
C PRO A 188 19.41 13.64 15.08
N TYR A 189 18.70 14.76 14.87
CA TYR A 189 19.33 16.07 14.85
C TYR A 189 19.65 16.54 16.27
N SER A 190 20.94 16.50 16.65
CA SER A 190 21.42 16.89 17.99
C SER A 190 21.11 18.34 18.37
N ALA A 191 20.97 19.24 17.38
CA ALA A 191 20.59 20.63 17.57
C ALA A 191 19.10 20.83 17.94
N TYR A 192 18.26 19.81 17.82
CA TYR A 192 16.82 19.89 18.06
C TYR A 192 16.41 18.98 19.22
N VAL A 193 15.60 19.52 20.15
CA VAL A 193 15.01 18.74 21.24
C VAL A 193 13.61 18.29 20.83
N SER A 194 13.39 16.98 20.72
CA SER A 194 12.09 16.46 20.31
C SER A 194 11.01 16.72 21.35
N ALA A 195 9.80 16.97 20.86
CA ALA A 195 8.60 17.09 21.67
C ALA A 195 8.18 15.74 22.29
N LEU A 196 8.35 14.66 21.52
CA LEU A 196 7.94 13.31 21.90
C LEU A 196 8.82 12.75 23.02
N ASP A 197 10.11 13.11 23.05
CA ASP A 197 11.01 12.81 24.19
C ASP A 197 10.41 13.26 25.54
N GLN A 198 9.59 14.32 25.56
CA GLN A 198 9.00 14.89 26.76
C GLN A 198 7.59 14.36 27.03
N LYS A 199 6.86 13.96 25.98
CA LYS A 199 5.48 13.49 26.05
C LYS A 199 5.19 12.52 24.91
N ASN A 200 5.00 11.25 25.23
CA ASN A 200 4.72 10.17 24.26
C ASN A 200 3.21 9.89 24.07
N GLU A 201 2.34 10.85 24.43
CA GLU A 201 0.89 10.72 24.28
C GLU A 201 0.30 11.95 23.58
N ILE A 202 -0.72 11.70 22.76
CA ILE A 202 -1.46 12.71 22.01
C ILE A 202 -2.93 12.54 22.38
N LEU A 203 -3.51 13.52 23.07
CA LEU A 203 -4.88 13.44 23.58
C LEU A 203 -5.16 12.14 24.36
N LYS A 204 -4.24 11.77 25.27
CA LYS A 204 -4.29 10.54 26.09
C LYS A 204 -4.32 9.25 25.27
N THR A 205 -3.80 9.31 24.05
CA THR A 205 -3.67 8.18 23.13
C THR A 205 -2.20 7.98 22.81
N THR A 206 -1.75 6.73 22.84
CA THR A 206 -0.38 6.37 22.46
C THR A 206 -0.10 6.82 21.03
N VAL A 207 1.11 7.29 20.78
CA VAL A 207 1.58 7.68 19.46
C VAL A 207 1.51 6.51 18.47
N LEU A 208 1.03 6.76 17.26
CA LEU A 208 0.77 5.72 16.26
C LEU A 208 2.03 4.92 15.92
N THR A 209 3.16 5.59 15.69
CA THR A 209 4.38 4.91 15.27
C THR A 209 4.91 3.93 16.32
N THR A 210 4.70 4.19 17.61
CA THR A 210 5.03 3.23 18.69
C THR A 210 4.12 2.00 18.71
N ILE A 211 2.90 2.11 18.17
CA ILE A 211 2.00 0.96 18.00
C ILE A 211 2.38 0.16 16.76
N LEU A 212 2.85 0.83 15.69
CA LEU A 212 3.18 0.19 14.42
C LEU A 212 4.61 -0.39 14.36
N SER A 213 5.51 0.05 15.25
CA SER A 213 6.91 -0.37 15.27
C SER A 213 7.18 -1.84 15.64
N PRO A 214 6.35 -2.52 16.48
CA PRO A 214 6.53 -3.96 16.72
C PRO A 214 6.31 -4.77 15.44
N GLU A 215 6.97 -5.93 15.36
CA GLU A 215 6.86 -6.84 14.22
C GLU A 215 5.40 -7.24 13.94
N GLY A 216 4.98 -7.22 12.67
CA GLY A 216 3.63 -7.57 12.24
C GLY A 216 2.57 -6.49 12.46
N GLU A 217 2.75 -5.54 13.39
CA GLU A 217 1.71 -4.54 13.74
C GLU A 217 1.40 -3.57 12.60
N PHE A 218 2.41 -3.19 11.82
CA PHE A 218 2.18 -2.42 10.60
C PHE A 218 1.26 -3.15 9.62
N TRP A 219 1.48 -4.46 9.41
CA TRP A 219 0.64 -5.26 8.51
C TRP A 219 -0.73 -5.59 9.11
N ASN A 220 -0.84 -5.74 10.44
CA ASN A 220 -2.13 -5.78 11.13
C ASN A 220 -2.91 -4.47 10.90
N CYS A 221 -2.25 -3.31 10.85
CA CYS A 221 -2.89 -2.04 10.49
C CYS A 221 -3.42 -2.04 9.05
N VAL A 222 -2.67 -2.61 8.11
CA VAL A 222 -3.12 -2.77 6.72
C VAL A 222 -4.34 -3.70 6.65
N ALA A 223 -4.28 -4.83 7.32
CA ALA A 223 -5.36 -5.80 7.41
C ALA A 223 -6.62 -5.20 8.06
N TRP A 224 -6.45 -4.44 9.14
CA TRP A 224 -7.53 -3.71 9.80
C TRP A 224 -8.19 -2.71 8.84
N ALA A 225 -7.42 -1.93 8.09
CA ALA A 225 -7.97 -1.01 7.10
C ALA A 225 -8.78 -1.72 6.00
N LEU A 226 -8.32 -2.91 5.55
CA LEU A 226 -9.04 -3.74 4.59
C LEU A 226 -10.38 -4.22 5.16
N VAL A 227 -10.40 -4.75 6.39
CA VAL A 227 -11.63 -5.19 7.07
C VAL A 227 -12.63 -4.03 7.21
N LEU A 228 -12.15 -2.87 7.68
CA LEU A 228 -12.98 -1.67 7.83
C LEU A 228 -13.59 -1.22 6.50
N SER A 229 -12.84 -1.30 5.40
CA SER A 229 -13.27 -0.79 4.08
C SER A 229 -14.42 -1.56 3.43
N ILE A 230 -14.65 -2.80 3.83
CA ILE A 230 -15.78 -3.62 3.39
C ILE A 230 -16.85 -3.82 4.48
N SER A 231 -16.64 -3.24 5.66
CA SER A 231 -17.53 -3.41 6.81
C SER A 231 -18.96 -2.93 6.51
N GLU A 232 -19.95 -3.69 6.98
CA GLU A 232 -21.35 -3.26 6.95
C GLU A 232 -21.70 -2.27 8.06
N ASP A 233 -20.94 -2.25 9.15
CA ASP A 233 -21.02 -1.21 10.17
C ASP A 233 -20.58 0.14 9.59
N SER A 234 -21.49 1.12 9.59
CA SER A 234 -21.26 2.45 9.02
C SER A 234 -20.15 3.22 9.75
N HIS A 235 -20.03 3.08 11.07
CA HIS A 235 -18.99 3.74 11.85
C HIS A 235 -17.62 3.20 11.46
N LEU A 236 -17.46 1.88 11.46
CA LEU A 236 -16.22 1.22 11.02
C LEU A 236 -15.88 1.55 9.57
N TYR A 237 -16.88 1.62 8.69
CA TYR A 237 -16.65 2.02 7.30
C TYR A 237 -16.18 3.48 7.17
N GLU A 238 -16.72 4.43 7.95
CA GLU A 238 -16.20 5.81 7.94
C GLU A 238 -14.75 5.88 8.46
N ARG A 239 -14.36 5.00 9.40
CA ARG A 239 -12.97 4.89 9.85
C ARG A 239 -12.04 4.45 8.72
N SER A 240 -12.49 3.59 7.81
CA SER A 240 -11.70 3.18 6.65
C SER A 240 -11.29 4.36 5.76
N LYS A 241 -12.11 5.42 5.70
CA LYS A 241 -11.83 6.62 4.91
C LYS A 241 -10.69 7.49 5.47
N LEU A 242 -10.24 7.22 6.70
CA LEU A 242 -9.06 7.85 7.29
C LEU A 242 -7.84 6.92 7.13
N TRP A 243 -8.02 5.63 7.40
CA TRP A 243 -6.95 4.63 7.33
C TRP A 243 -6.44 4.39 5.91
N VAL A 244 -7.33 4.16 4.93
CA VAL A 244 -6.93 3.83 3.55
C VAL A 244 -6.09 4.95 2.93
N PRO A 245 -6.47 6.25 3.00
CA PRO A 245 -5.63 7.30 2.46
C PRO A 245 -4.34 7.53 3.24
N LEU A 246 -4.33 7.32 4.57
CA LEU A 246 -3.11 7.40 5.38
C LEU A 246 -2.10 6.31 4.95
N LEU A 247 -2.54 5.06 4.85
CA LEU A 247 -1.69 3.94 4.41
C LEU A 247 -1.22 4.14 2.97
N THR A 248 -2.10 4.60 2.07
CA THR A 248 -1.72 4.95 0.69
C THR A 248 -0.63 6.01 0.65
N LEU A 249 -0.69 7.01 1.54
CA LEU A 249 0.35 8.02 1.71
C LEU A 249 1.65 7.40 2.22
N LEU A 250 1.61 6.56 3.26
CA LEU A 250 2.79 5.91 3.81
C LEU A 250 3.48 5.02 2.78
N PHE A 251 2.74 4.19 2.04
CA PHE A 251 3.28 3.40 0.93
C PHE A 251 3.92 4.25 -0.15
N GLY A 252 3.30 5.39 -0.47
CA GLY A 252 3.87 6.36 -1.40
C GLY A 252 5.17 7.01 -0.92
N LEU A 253 5.38 7.10 0.40
CA LEU A 253 6.63 7.59 0.97
C LEU A 253 7.69 6.48 1.04
N PHE A 254 7.29 5.23 1.31
CA PHE A 254 8.20 4.07 1.25
C PHE A 254 8.77 3.85 -0.14
N GLU A 255 7.97 3.99 -1.20
CA GLU A 255 8.45 3.98 -2.58
C GLU A 255 9.47 5.09 -2.82
N LEU A 256 9.16 6.32 -2.39
CA LEU A 256 10.08 7.45 -2.53
C LEU A 256 11.41 7.21 -1.79
N GLN A 257 11.36 6.59 -0.62
CA GLN A 257 12.55 6.21 0.15
C GLN A 257 13.37 5.14 -0.56
N ASN A 258 12.69 4.16 -1.15
CA ASN A 258 13.29 3.09 -1.92
C ASN A 258 13.98 3.61 -3.18
N ASP A 259 13.31 4.46 -3.95
CA ASP A 259 13.87 5.09 -5.14
C ASP A 259 15.09 5.94 -4.79
N PHE A 260 15.03 6.68 -3.68
CA PHE A 260 16.17 7.45 -3.17
C PHE A 260 17.35 6.55 -2.78
N TYR A 261 17.09 5.44 -2.08
CA TYR A 261 18.09 4.47 -1.66
C TYR A 261 18.79 3.81 -2.88
N LEU A 262 18.01 3.35 -3.85
CA LEU A 262 18.53 2.74 -5.07
C LEU A 262 19.31 3.75 -5.91
N GLY A 263 18.78 4.97 -6.08
CA GLY A 263 19.44 6.04 -6.84
C GLY A 263 20.77 6.49 -6.24
N ALA A 264 20.85 6.61 -4.91
CA ALA A 264 22.08 6.96 -4.22
C ALA A 264 23.17 5.88 -4.42
N ARG A 265 22.79 4.59 -4.39
CA ARG A 265 23.74 3.48 -4.53
C ARG A 265 24.14 3.17 -5.97
N ALA A 266 23.26 3.40 -6.95
CA ALA A 266 23.60 3.30 -8.38
C ALA A 266 24.74 4.27 -8.77
N SER A 267 24.85 5.41 -8.09
CA SER A 267 25.95 6.38 -8.28
C SER A 267 27.29 5.89 -7.73
N CYS A 268 27.30 4.82 -6.92
CA CYS A 268 28.47 4.27 -6.25
C CYS A 268 29.04 3.02 -6.93
N HIS A 269 28.81 2.75 -8.22
CA HIS A 269 29.51 1.72 -9.05
C HIS A 269 29.70 0.31 -8.44
N ALA A 270 28.98 -0.06 -7.39
CA ALA A 270 29.04 -1.38 -6.79
C ALA A 270 28.05 -2.28 -7.54
N SER A 271 28.53 -3.46 -7.91
CA SER A 271 27.87 -4.50 -8.70
C SER A 271 26.48 -4.89 -8.18
N ASP A 272 25.71 -5.57 -9.04
CA ASP A 272 24.41 -6.21 -8.82
C ASP A 272 24.39 -7.19 -7.63
N ASP A 273 24.60 -6.70 -6.41
CA ASP A 273 24.58 -7.53 -5.22
C ASP A 273 23.16 -7.60 -4.67
N ILE A 274 22.56 -8.79 -4.73
CA ILE A 274 21.29 -9.18 -4.11
C ILE A 274 21.17 -8.70 -2.66
N SER A 275 22.29 -8.64 -1.93
CA SER A 275 22.35 -8.12 -0.55
C SER A 275 21.90 -6.66 -0.45
N MET A 276 22.13 -5.85 -1.49
CA MET A 276 21.67 -4.45 -1.50
C MET A 276 20.16 -4.32 -1.55
N ILE A 277 19.49 -5.22 -2.27
CA ILE A 277 18.03 -5.25 -2.40
C ILE A 277 17.40 -5.74 -1.10
N GLN A 278 18.04 -6.69 -0.40
CA GLN A 278 17.58 -7.20 0.89
C GLN A 278 17.51 -6.14 1.98
N ASP A 279 18.34 -5.10 1.89
CA ASP A 279 18.39 -3.98 2.84
C ASP A 279 17.57 -2.76 2.37
N SER A 280 16.88 -2.86 1.23
CA SER A 280 16.08 -1.76 0.71
C SER A 280 14.88 -1.45 1.62
N PRO A 281 14.41 -0.19 1.66
CA PRO A 281 13.25 0.19 2.49
C PRO A 281 12.00 -0.66 2.24
N LEU A 282 11.75 -1.05 0.98
CA LEU A 282 10.63 -1.94 0.66
C LEU A 282 10.90 -3.38 1.12
N ALA A 283 12.11 -3.91 0.99
CA ALA A 283 12.44 -5.23 1.55
C ALA A 283 12.20 -5.25 3.06
N CYS A 284 12.64 -4.23 3.79
CA CYS A 284 12.41 -4.10 5.24
C CYS A 284 10.91 -4.01 5.58
N LEU A 285 10.14 -3.25 4.80
CA LEU A 285 8.69 -3.18 4.95
C LEU A 285 8.04 -4.56 4.78
N PHE A 286 8.40 -5.32 3.74
CA PHE A 286 7.84 -6.65 3.53
C PHE A 286 8.36 -7.67 4.56
N LYS A 287 9.62 -7.58 5.02
CA LYS A 287 10.17 -8.37 6.13
C LYS A 287 9.36 -8.19 7.42
N SER A 288 8.81 -7.00 7.66
CA SER A 288 7.97 -6.73 8.84
C SER A 288 6.67 -7.53 8.92
N LEU A 289 6.29 -8.21 7.83
CA LEU A 289 5.21 -9.18 7.87
C LEU A 289 5.53 -10.38 8.76
N ASN A 290 6.82 -10.62 9.06
CA ASN A 290 7.32 -11.67 9.94
C ASN A 290 6.81 -13.06 9.57
N SER A 291 6.93 -13.40 8.29
CA SER A 291 6.52 -14.70 7.75
C SER A 291 7.67 -15.32 6.96
N GLU A 292 7.87 -16.63 7.15
CA GLU A 292 8.83 -17.43 6.36
C GLU A 292 8.50 -17.42 4.87
N TYR A 293 7.19 -17.43 4.53
CA TYR A 293 6.69 -17.41 3.17
C TYR A 293 5.90 -16.12 2.92
N LEU A 294 6.61 -15.08 2.48
CA LEU A 294 6.03 -13.75 2.25
C LEU A 294 4.83 -13.80 1.29
N HIS A 295 4.93 -14.58 0.21
CA HIS A 295 3.90 -14.66 -0.82
C HIS A 295 2.56 -15.15 -0.27
N ASN A 296 2.55 -16.18 0.59
CA ASN A 296 1.32 -16.71 1.19
C ASN A 296 0.71 -15.72 2.19
N ALA A 297 1.53 -15.22 3.11
CA ALA A 297 1.06 -14.27 4.12
C ALA A 297 0.54 -12.97 3.50
N PHE A 298 1.16 -12.49 2.42
CA PHE A 298 0.67 -11.33 1.69
C PHE A 298 -0.63 -11.62 0.95
N CYS A 299 -0.81 -12.81 0.35
CA CYS A 299 -2.08 -13.21 -0.25
C CYS A 299 -3.21 -13.27 0.80
N ASP A 300 -2.94 -13.80 1.99
CA ASP A 300 -3.90 -13.84 3.10
C ASP A 300 -4.37 -12.43 3.51
N ILE A 301 -3.44 -11.48 3.62
CA ILE A 301 -3.79 -10.08 3.90
C ILE A 301 -4.56 -9.46 2.73
N LEU A 302 -4.06 -9.65 1.50
CA LEU A 302 -4.64 -9.05 0.31
C LEU A 302 -6.08 -9.50 0.09
N LEU A 303 -6.39 -10.77 0.29
CA LEU A 303 -7.71 -11.36 0.06
C LEU A 303 -8.61 -11.35 1.30
N LEU A 304 -8.13 -10.76 2.39
CA LEU A 304 -8.88 -10.65 3.64
C LEU A 304 -10.26 -10.02 3.42
N GLY A 305 -11.29 -10.70 3.94
CA GLY A 305 -12.68 -10.26 3.87
C GLY A 305 -13.38 -10.51 2.53
N LEU A 306 -12.70 -11.14 1.58
CA LEU A 306 -13.35 -11.79 0.44
C LEU A 306 -13.85 -13.19 0.86
N ASP A 307 -14.68 -13.81 0.03
CA ASP A 307 -15.17 -15.19 0.22
C ASP A 307 -14.03 -16.18 -0.08
N TYR A 308 -12.98 -16.11 0.74
CA TYR A 308 -11.71 -16.84 0.70
C TYR A 308 -11.42 -17.34 2.12
N ALA A 309 -10.99 -18.60 2.25
CA ALA A 309 -10.56 -19.15 3.53
C ALA A 309 -9.19 -18.56 3.89
N THR A 310 -9.19 -17.40 4.55
CA THR A 310 -7.96 -16.77 5.03
C THR A 310 -7.20 -17.71 5.94
N GLY A 311 -5.88 -17.75 5.84
CA GLY A 311 -5.01 -18.42 6.80
C GLY A 311 -5.19 -17.90 8.25
N ASN A 312 -4.35 -18.37 9.18
CA ASN A 312 -4.43 -18.05 10.62
C ASN A 312 -4.17 -16.56 10.99
N PHE A 313 -4.26 -15.61 10.06
CA PHE A 313 -3.99 -14.20 10.32
C PHE A 313 -5.11 -13.56 11.14
N THR A 314 -4.83 -13.30 12.43
CA THR A 314 -5.80 -12.68 13.34
C THR A 314 -5.69 -11.15 13.30
N VAL A 315 -6.74 -10.49 12.81
CA VAL A 315 -6.80 -9.03 12.77
C VAL A 315 -7.36 -8.46 14.07
N HIS A 316 -6.73 -7.41 14.58
CA HIS A 316 -7.21 -6.68 15.76
C HIS A 316 -7.18 -5.16 15.54
N PRO A 317 -8.05 -4.40 16.23
CA PRO A 317 -8.05 -2.95 16.12
C PRO A 317 -6.74 -2.34 16.61
N ILE A 318 -6.26 -1.31 15.91
CA ILE A 318 -5.06 -0.56 16.29
C ILE A 318 -5.28 0.21 17.59
N TYR A 319 -6.39 0.93 17.70
CA TYR A 319 -6.88 1.42 18.97
C TYR A 319 -8.12 0.66 19.39
N HIS A 320 -8.12 0.09 20.60
CA HIS A 320 -9.26 -0.66 21.15
C HIS A 320 -10.56 0.19 21.20
N LYS A 321 -10.42 1.51 21.27
CA LYS A 321 -11.54 2.46 21.26
C LYS A 321 -12.22 2.59 19.88
N GLU A 322 -11.60 2.13 18.79
CA GLU A 322 -12.21 2.17 17.44
C GLU A 322 -13.42 1.26 17.29
N LEU A 323 -13.52 0.20 18.09
CA LEU A 323 -14.68 -0.68 18.12
C LEU A 323 -15.90 -0.02 18.79
N LYS A 324 -15.70 1.10 19.50
CA LYS A 324 -16.77 1.77 20.24
C LYS A 324 -17.35 2.90 19.40
N VAL A 325 -18.67 2.89 19.23
CA VAL A 325 -19.39 3.97 18.55
C VAL A 325 -19.55 5.16 19.50
N PRO A 326 -19.16 6.38 19.11
CA PRO A 326 -19.42 7.59 19.89
C PRO A 326 -20.91 7.84 20.08
N VAL A 327 -21.30 8.40 21.22
CA VAL A 327 -22.72 8.73 21.52
C VAL A 327 -23.30 9.74 20.52
N GLU A 328 -22.45 10.63 20.00
CA GLU A 328 -22.83 11.71 19.06
C GLU A 328 -22.73 11.27 17.60
N TYR A 329 -22.38 10.00 17.31
CA TYR A 329 -22.22 9.53 15.95
C TYR A 329 -23.58 9.43 15.25
N ALA A 330 -23.73 10.19 14.16
CA ALA A 330 -24.84 10.08 13.23
C ALA A 330 -24.37 9.34 11.97
N PRO A 331 -24.98 8.19 11.62
CA PRO A 331 -24.61 7.47 10.40
C PRO A 331 -24.87 8.35 9.18
N ARG A 332 -23.84 8.51 8.35
CA ARG A 332 -23.96 9.16 7.03
C ARG A 332 -24.51 8.13 6.03
N ASN A 333 -25.18 8.60 4.97
CA ASN A 333 -25.83 7.77 3.95
C ASN A 333 -25.05 6.48 3.66
N SER A 334 -25.70 5.33 3.86
CA SER A 334 -25.11 4.01 3.62
C SER A 334 -24.75 3.89 2.13
N LYS A 335 -23.46 3.91 1.80
CA LYS A 335 -23.02 3.58 0.45
C LYS A 335 -23.44 2.15 0.11
N VAL A 336 -23.80 1.92 -1.15
CA VAL A 336 -24.10 0.59 -1.68
C VAL A 336 -22.87 -0.32 -1.52
N ARG A 337 -23.07 -1.57 -1.11
CA ARG A 337 -22.01 -2.57 -0.88
C ARG A 337 -21.03 -2.68 -2.05
N SER A 338 -21.52 -2.60 -3.29
CA SER A 338 -20.69 -2.63 -4.50
C SER A 338 -19.66 -1.49 -4.57
N LEU A 339 -20.01 -0.28 -4.11
CA LEU A 339 -19.07 0.85 -4.06
C LEU A 339 -18.01 0.66 -2.97
N LYS A 340 -18.39 0.12 -1.81
CA LYS A 340 -17.43 -0.21 -0.74
C LYS A 340 -16.38 -1.21 -1.25
N ILE A 341 -16.83 -2.27 -1.91
CA ILE A 341 -15.92 -3.29 -2.48
C ILE A 341 -15.03 -2.67 -3.55
N LEU A 342 -15.56 -1.83 -4.45
CA LEU A 342 -14.76 -1.16 -5.47
C LEU A 342 -13.62 -0.30 -4.88
N GLU A 343 -13.94 0.53 -3.88
CA GLU A 343 -12.93 1.35 -3.18
C GLU A 343 -11.88 0.48 -2.47
N SER A 344 -12.33 -0.62 -1.88
CA SER A 344 -11.48 -1.60 -1.22
C SER A 344 -10.57 -2.35 -2.21
N MET A 345 -11.05 -2.68 -3.41
CA MET A 345 -10.25 -3.29 -4.49
C MET A 345 -9.18 -2.32 -5.00
N HIS A 346 -9.50 -1.03 -5.12
CA HIS A 346 -8.50 -0.03 -5.50
C HIS A 346 -7.32 0.01 -4.52
N PHE A 347 -7.59 -0.11 -3.21
CA PHE A 347 -6.53 -0.20 -2.20
C PHE A 347 -5.74 -1.52 -2.30
N ARG A 348 -6.39 -2.65 -2.60
CA ARG A 348 -5.69 -3.93 -2.87
C ARG A 348 -4.78 -3.84 -4.10
N HIS A 349 -5.23 -3.21 -5.19
CA HIS A 349 -4.37 -2.96 -6.35
C HIS A 349 -3.19 -2.07 -6.02
N ARG A 350 -3.37 -1.09 -5.13
CA ARG A 350 -2.27 -0.27 -4.64
C ARG A 350 -1.22 -1.09 -3.89
N LEU A 351 -1.64 -2.04 -3.05
CA LEU A 351 -0.76 -2.98 -2.36
C LEU A 351 -0.03 -3.91 -3.33
N LEU A 352 -0.74 -4.44 -4.34
CA LEU A 352 -0.14 -5.26 -5.40
C LEU A 352 0.92 -4.46 -6.17
N ASN A 353 0.60 -3.24 -6.60
CA ASN A 353 1.56 -2.36 -7.28
C ASN A 353 2.82 -2.14 -6.44
N LEU A 354 2.68 -1.96 -5.12
CA LEU A 354 3.80 -1.79 -4.22
C LEU A 354 4.69 -3.05 -4.16
N LEU A 355 4.07 -4.23 -4.05
CA LEU A 355 4.80 -5.50 -4.05
C LEU A 355 5.49 -5.75 -5.39
N TYR A 356 4.81 -5.51 -6.51
CA TYR A 356 5.43 -5.65 -7.84
C TYR A 356 6.56 -4.64 -8.06
N ALA A 357 6.41 -3.39 -7.60
CA ALA A 357 7.49 -2.42 -7.65
C ALA A 357 8.73 -2.92 -6.89
N PHE A 358 8.54 -3.61 -5.75
CA PHE A 358 9.61 -4.28 -5.04
C PHE A 358 10.16 -5.49 -5.81
N LEU A 359 9.31 -6.39 -6.30
CA LEU A 359 9.74 -7.59 -7.03
C LEU A 359 10.56 -7.26 -8.29
N ARG A 360 10.23 -6.16 -8.99
CA ARG A 360 10.99 -5.66 -10.15
C ARG A 360 12.41 -5.22 -9.81
N THR A 361 12.70 -4.94 -8.55
CA THR A 361 14.08 -4.63 -8.11
C THR A 361 14.94 -5.87 -7.99
N ILE A 362 14.33 -7.07 -7.95
CA ILE A 362 15.02 -8.36 -7.87
C ILE A 362 15.43 -8.78 -9.28
N PRO A 363 16.68 -9.20 -9.52
CA PRO A 363 17.09 -9.73 -10.82
C PRO A 363 16.26 -10.93 -11.26
N GLU A 364 16.02 -11.04 -12.57
CA GLU A 364 15.19 -12.12 -13.14
C GLU A 364 15.74 -13.51 -12.79
N GLY A 365 14.86 -14.39 -12.31
CA GLY A 365 15.21 -15.78 -11.98
C GLY A 365 15.84 -15.97 -10.59
N GLU A 366 16.09 -14.89 -9.85
CA GLU A 366 16.63 -14.96 -8.49
C GLU A 366 15.52 -14.96 -7.43
N GLU A 367 15.82 -15.53 -6.28
CA GLU A 367 14.94 -15.55 -5.10
C GLU A 367 15.68 -14.85 -3.95
N LEU A 368 15.03 -13.88 -3.32
CA LEU A 368 15.58 -13.29 -2.10
C LEU A 368 15.57 -14.34 -0.98
N ILE A 369 16.62 -14.35 -0.18
CA ILE A 369 16.74 -15.30 0.95
C ILE A 369 15.84 -14.81 2.09
N GLU A 370 15.86 -13.51 2.38
CA GLU A 370 15.02 -12.86 3.39
C GLU A 370 14.56 -11.50 2.85
N PRO A 371 13.26 -11.24 2.64
CA PRO A 371 12.16 -12.19 2.78
C PRO A 371 12.14 -13.18 1.60
N ARG A 372 11.77 -14.44 1.85
CA ARG A 372 11.77 -15.47 0.80
C ARG A 372 10.65 -15.24 -0.22
N VAL A 373 11.01 -14.61 -1.35
CA VAL A 373 10.04 -14.26 -2.40
C VAL A 373 10.69 -14.27 -3.79
N SER A 374 9.92 -14.75 -4.77
CA SER A 374 10.18 -14.58 -6.19
C SER A 374 8.87 -14.24 -6.90
N GLU A 375 8.96 -13.55 -8.02
CA GLU A 375 7.78 -13.14 -8.80
C GLU A 375 6.92 -14.34 -9.23
N ALA A 376 7.56 -15.38 -9.79
CA ALA A 376 6.86 -16.57 -10.26
C ALA A 376 6.10 -17.29 -9.12
N LYS A 377 6.72 -17.44 -7.94
CA LYS A 377 6.06 -18.06 -6.77
C LYS A 377 4.90 -17.21 -6.28
N PHE A 378 5.05 -15.90 -6.28
CA PHE A 378 3.99 -14.99 -5.88
C PHE A 378 2.79 -15.06 -6.83
N ILE A 379 3.02 -14.98 -8.14
CA ILE A 379 1.97 -15.08 -9.17
C ILE A 379 1.21 -16.41 -9.04
N GLN A 380 1.92 -17.52 -8.85
CA GLN A 380 1.31 -18.83 -8.69
C GLN A 380 0.45 -18.89 -7.42
N SER A 381 0.97 -18.43 -6.28
CA SER A 381 0.27 -18.47 -5.00
C SER A 381 -0.98 -17.59 -5.00
N LEU A 382 -0.89 -16.41 -5.60
CA LEU A 382 -2.06 -15.54 -5.77
C LEU A 382 -3.07 -16.14 -6.76
N GLY A 383 -2.61 -16.74 -7.86
CA GLY A 383 -3.47 -17.46 -8.80
C GLY A 383 -4.26 -18.58 -8.14
N LEU A 384 -3.61 -19.38 -7.30
CA LEU A 384 -4.24 -20.43 -6.50
C LEU A 384 -5.25 -19.85 -5.50
N SER A 385 -4.87 -18.76 -4.82
CA SER A 385 -5.76 -18.13 -3.85
C SER A 385 -7.00 -17.54 -4.52
N LEU A 386 -6.85 -16.89 -5.68
CA LEU A 386 -7.95 -16.33 -6.46
C LEU A 386 -8.84 -17.41 -7.08
N SER A 387 -8.28 -18.56 -7.49
CA SER A 387 -9.07 -19.67 -8.06
C SER A 387 -10.00 -20.29 -7.01
N SER A 388 -9.63 -20.21 -5.73
CA SER A 388 -10.45 -20.67 -4.60
C SER A 388 -11.58 -19.72 -4.20
N ILE A 389 -11.67 -18.51 -4.76
CA ILE A 389 -12.76 -17.58 -4.45
C ILE A 389 -14.08 -18.09 -5.02
N ASP A 390 -15.06 -18.29 -4.14
CA ASP A 390 -16.40 -18.78 -4.52
C ASP A 390 -17.27 -17.69 -5.16
N ASN A 391 -17.07 -16.44 -4.74
CA ASN A 391 -17.87 -15.31 -5.19
C ASN A 391 -17.29 -14.65 -6.44
N LEU A 392 -17.80 -15.07 -7.59
CA LEU A 392 -17.33 -14.58 -8.89
C LEU A 392 -17.58 -13.08 -9.12
N THR A 393 -18.49 -12.46 -8.36
CA THR A 393 -18.65 -10.99 -8.39
C THR A 393 -17.44 -10.30 -7.75
N GLN A 394 -16.94 -10.83 -6.63
CA GLN A 394 -15.72 -10.32 -6.00
C GLN A 394 -14.50 -10.57 -6.89
N LEU A 395 -14.41 -11.73 -7.56
CA LEU A 395 -13.35 -12.01 -8.52
C LEU A 395 -13.36 -11.02 -9.70
N ARG A 396 -14.54 -10.74 -10.28
CA ARG A 396 -14.71 -9.71 -11.32
C ARG A 396 -14.24 -8.34 -10.84
N GLN A 397 -14.60 -7.96 -9.61
CA GLN A 397 -14.20 -6.68 -9.03
C GLN A 397 -12.70 -6.62 -8.75
N PHE A 398 -12.08 -7.74 -8.37
CA PHE A 398 -10.63 -7.84 -8.23
C PHE A 398 -9.92 -7.60 -9.57
N PHE A 399 -10.41 -8.12 -10.69
CA PHE A 399 -9.80 -7.82 -11.99
C PHE A 399 -10.27 -6.50 -12.63
N ALA A 400 -11.21 -5.79 -12.00
CA ALA A 400 -11.71 -4.50 -12.47
C ALA A 400 -10.72 -3.37 -12.11
N VAL A 401 -9.65 -3.24 -12.89
CA VAL A 401 -8.63 -2.20 -12.72
C VAL A 401 -9.09 -0.86 -13.28
N TYR A 402 -8.82 0.22 -12.54
CA TYR A 402 -9.10 1.62 -12.94
C TYR A 402 -8.10 2.12 -13.99
N GLU A 403 -6.80 1.91 -13.76
CA GLU A 403 -5.72 2.28 -14.70
C GLU A 403 -5.05 1.04 -15.29
N ILE A 404 -5.53 0.59 -16.45
CA ILE A 404 -5.02 -0.62 -17.15
C ILE A 404 -3.51 -0.53 -17.35
N GLY A 405 -2.98 0.62 -17.77
CA GLY A 405 -1.56 0.78 -18.06
C GLY A 405 -0.63 0.52 -16.86
N GLN A 406 -1.05 0.86 -15.64
CA GLN A 406 -0.23 0.63 -14.44
C GLN A 406 -0.15 -0.85 -14.06
N CYS A 407 -1.10 -1.68 -14.53
CA CYS A 407 -1.22 -3.08 -14.15
C CYS A 407 -0.90 -4.04 -15.30
N LEU A 408 -0.41 -3.52 -16.43
CA LEU A 408 -0.15 -4.28 -17.65
C LEU A 408 0.87 -5.40 -17.45
N GLU A 409 1.88 -5.15 -16.62
CA GLU A 409 3.01 -6.07 -16.44
C GLU A 409 2.62 -7.32 -15.64
N TYR A 410 1.65 -7.22 -14.73
CA TYR A 410 1.37 -8.31 -13.79
C TYR A 410 -0.06 -8.84 -13.80
N MET A 411 -1.06 -8.01 -14.09
CA MET A 411 -2.46 -8.42 -14.00
C MET A 411 -2.82 -9.52 -15.02
N PRO A 412 -2.31 -9.49 -16.28
CA PRO A 412 -2.47 -10.60 -17.20
C PRO A 412 -1.82 -11.90 -16.70
N LEU A 413 -0.64 -11.82 -16.08
CA LEU A 413 0.05 -12.97 -15.51
C LEU A 413 -0.76 -13.61 -14.37
N ILE A 414 -1.31 -12.80 -13.46
CA ILE A 414 -2.18 -13.29 -12.38
C ILE A 414 -3.45 -13.93 -12.96
N ALA A 415 -4.07 -13.31 -13.98
CA ALA A 415 -5.25 -13.88 -14.64
C ALA A 415 -4.94 -15.23 -15.31
N GLN A 416 -3.79 -15.35 -15.99
CA GLN A 416 -3.33 -16.61 -16.57
C GLN A 416 -3.03 -17.66 -15.51
N ALA A 417 -2.37 -17.29 -14.41
CA ALA A 417 -2.11 -18.20 -13.30
C ALA A 417 -3.42 -18.70 -12.67
N THR A 418 -4.37 -17.80 -12.39
CA THR A 418 -5.70 -18.15 -11.87
C THR A 418 -6.46 -19.09 -12.82
N LEU A 419 -6.36 -18.84 -14.12
CA LEU A 419 -6.93 -19.68 -15.16
C LEU A 419 -6.30 -21.09 -15.16
N ASN A 420 -4.97 -21.16 -15.09
CA ASN A 420 -4.22 -22.42 -15.07
C ASN A 420 -4.48 -23.23 -13.80
N GLU A 421 -4.57 -22.60 -12.64
CA GLU A 421 -4.96 -23.26 -11.39
C GLU A 421 -6.40 -23.79 -11.48
N SER A 422 -7.29 -23.09 -12.19
CA SER A 422 -8.64 -23.60 -12.49
C SER A 422 -8.64 -24.80 -13.47
N PHE A 423 -7.57 -24.98 -14.26
CA PHE A 423 -7.38 -26.08 -15.21
C PHE A 423 -6.64 -27.30 -14.66
N LEU A 424 -5.73 -27.10 -13.70
CA LEU A 424 -4.82 -28.13 -13.20
C LEU A 424 -5.55 -29.31 -12.57
N ASP A 425 -6.72 -29.09 -11.98
CA ASP A 425 -7.60 -30.15 -11.47
C ASP A 425 -8.12 -31.11 -12.56
N LYS A 426 -7.91 -30.80 -13.86
CA LYS A 426 -8.47 -31.54 -15.00
C LYS A 426 -7.43 -32.11 -15.98
N ASN A 427 -6.16 -32.21 -15.62
CA ASN A 427 -5.07 -32.69 -16.52
C ASN A 427 -5.01 -31.94 -17.88
N CYS A 428 -5.46 -30.69 -17.91
CA CYS A 428 -5.46 -29.87 -19.12
C CYS A 428 -4.06 -29.29 -19.35
N LYS A 429 -3.71 -29.03 -20.62
CA LYS A 429 -2.47 -28.30 -20.95
C LYS A 429 -2.55 -26.88 -20.38
N PRO A 430 -1.47 -26.35 -19.78
CA PRO A 430 -1.45 -24.98 -19.28
C PRO A 430 -1.64 -24.01 -20.44
N VAL A 431 -2.42 -22.97 -20.20
CA VAL A 431 -2.63 -21.85 -21.11
C VAL A 431 -1.48 -20.87 -20.95
N ASN A 432 -0.86 -20.48 -22.08
CA ASN A 432 0.23 -19.51 -22.09
C ASN A 432 0.01 -18.39 -23.12
N LEU A 433 -1.01 -17.58 -22.88
CA LEU A 433 -1.40 -16.46 -23.75
C LEU A 433 -0.61 -15.18 -23.47
N VAL A 434 -0.12 -15.00 -22.24
CA VAL A 434 0.52 -13.74 -21.82
C VAL A 434 1.80 -13.45 -22.59
N ASP A 435 2.59 -14.47 -22.89
CA ASP A 435 3.80 -14.37 -23.72
C ASP A 435 3.51 -13.85 -25.14
N ASN A 436 2.28 -14.03 -25.62
CA ASN A 436 1.83 -13.60 -26.94
C ASN A 436 1.05 -12.28 -26.94
N ILE A 437 0.93 -11.58 -25.82
CA ILE A 437 0.21 -10.28 -25.76
C ILE A 437 0.79 -9.27 -26.77
N GLY A 438 2.09 -9.32 -27.04
CA GLY A 438 2.74 -8.44 -28.02
C GLY A 438 2.45 -8.79 -29.49
N GLY A 439 1.95 -10.00 -29.80
CA GLY A 439 1.78 -10.51 -31.16
C GLY A 439 0.33 -10.79 -31.53
N VAL A 440 -0.22 -10.09 -32.54
CA VAL A 440 -1.61 -10.28 -32.95
C VAL A 440 -1.86 -11.68 -33.54
N GLU A 441 -1.04 -12.12 -34.50
CA GLU A 441 -1.28 -13.40 -35.20
C GLU A 441 -0.98 -14.62 -34.31
N SER A 442 0.04 -14.53 -33.42
CA SER A 442 0.35 -15.62 -32.48
C SER A 442 -0.75 -15.78 -31.43
N MET A 443 -1.22 -14.68 -30.83
CA MET A 443 -2.33 -14.68 -29.89
C MET A 443 -3.61 -15.25 -30.53
N VAL A 444 -3.94 -14.83 -31.75
CA VAL A 444 -5.13 -15.34 -32.46
C VAL A 444 -5.00 -16.84 -32.75
N GLY A 445 -3.82 -17.30 -33.16
CA GLY A 445 -3.52 -18.72 -33.37
C GLY A 445 -3.76 -19.55 -32.11
N GLU A 446 -3.19 -19.13 -30.98
CA GLU A 446 -3.34 -19.85 -29.70
C GLU A 446 -4.78 -19.84 -29.18
N LEU A 447 -5.50 -18.72 -29.32
CA LEU A 447 -6.91 -18.66 -28.95
C LEU A 447 -7.76 -19.62 -29.81
N ILE A 448 -7.52 -19.67 -31.13
CA ILE A 448 -8.21 -20.63 -32.01
C ILE A 448 -7.91 -22.06 -31.58
N GLU A 449 -6.65 -22.40 -31.33
CA GLU A 449 -6.26 -23.73 -30.84
C GLU A 449 -6.94 -24.08 -29.51
N MET A 450 -7.08 -23.11 -28.61
CA MET A 450 -7.74 -23.27 -27.32
C MET A 450 -9.27 -23.46 -27.43
N PHE A 451 -9.95 -22.74 -28.34
CA PHE A 451 -11.40 -22.87 -28.53
C PHE A 451 -11.80 -24.04 -29.43
N THR A 452 -10.91 -24.53 -30.30
CA THR A 452 -11.18 -25.65 -31.21
C THR A 452 -11.61 -26.93 -30.50
N PRO A 453 -11.05 -27.34 -29.34
CA PRO A 453 -11.55 -28.48 -28.55
C PRO A 453 -12.68 -28.14 -27.56
N SER A 454 -13.09 -26.87 -27.48
CA SER A 454 -13.98 -26.27 -26.47
C SER A 454 -13.20 -25.78 -25.25
N PHE A 455 -13.55 -24.59 -24.78
CA PHE A 455 -12.94 -23.92 -23.63
C PHE A 455 -14.02 -23.62 -22.59
N PRO A 456 -13.79 -23.86 -21.29
CA PRO A 456 -12.85 -24.86 -20.80
C PRO A 456 -13.18 -26.24 -21.39
N PRO A 457 -12.23 -27.20 -21.49
CA PRO A 457 -12.52 -28.53 -21.99
C PRO A 457 -13.65 -29.19 -21.19
N LEU A 458 -14.65 -29.71 -21.90
CA LEU A 458 -15.79 -30.42 -21.33
C LEU A 458 -15.60 -31.91 -21.64
N ASP A 459 -15.49 -32.71 -20.59
CA ASP A 459 -15.43 -34.16 -20.69
C ASP A 459 -16.82 -34.75 -20.47
N SER A 460 -17.20 -35.74 -21.27
CA SER A 460 -18.42 -36.52 -21.09
C SER A 460 -18.43 -37.28 -19.76
N ASP A 461 -17.26 -37.60 -19.22
CA ASP A 461 -17.11 -38.29 -17.93
C ASP A 461 -17.01 -37.30 -16.73
N CYS A 462 -17.53 -36.08 -16.88
CA CYS A 462 -17.46 -35.04 -15.85
C CYS A 462 -18.41 -35.33 -14.67
N ASP A 463 -17.84 -35.75 -13.53
CA ASP A 463 -18.57 -36.04 -12.28
C ASP A 463 -18.97 -34.79 -11.46
N LEU A 464 -18.71 -33.58 -11.96
CA LEU A 464 -19.01 -32.35 -11.23
C LEU A 464 -20.51 -32.03 -11.21
N LEU A 465 -20.97 -31.49 -10.08
CA LEU A 465 -22.31 -30.91 -9.97
C LEU A 465 -22.47 -29.73 -10.95
N PRO A 466 -23.68 -29.50 -11.49
CA PRO A 466 -23.94 -28.43 -12.46
C PRO A 466 -23.44 -27.07 -11.97
N GLU A 467 -23.81 -26.68 -10.75
CA GLU A 467 -23.41 -25.39 -10.14
C GLU A 467 -21.89 -25.18 -10.09
N VAL A 468 -21.14 -26.25 -9.79
CA VAL A 468 -19.67 -26.21 -9.71
C VAL A 468 -19.08 -26.02 -11.10
N LEU A 469 -19.61 -26.72 -12.10
CA LEU A 469 -19.17 -26.55 -13.48
C LEU A 469 -19.49 -25.15 -14.01
N TYR A 470 -20.70 -24.62 -13.75
CA TYR A 470 -21.07 -23.27 -14.17
C TYR A 470 -20.13 -22.21 -13.59
N LYS A 471 -19.83 -22.30 -12.29
CA LYS A 471 -18.87 -21.41 -11.63
C LYS A 471 -17.47 -21.53 -12.21
N LEU A 472 -17.02 -22.74 -12.52
CA LEU A 472 -15.73 -22.97 -13.15
C LEU A 472 -15.65 -22.32 -14.53
N VAL A 473 -16.65 -22.55 -15.38
CA VAL A 473 -16.72 -21.95 -16.73
C VAL A 473 -16.72 -20.42 -16.62
N GLU A 474 -17.54 -19.86 -15.74
CA GLU A 474 -17.62 -18.42 -15.54
C GLU A 474 -16.29 -17.84 -15.02
N ARG A 475 -15.59 -18.54 -14.11
CA ARG A 475 -14.25 -18.16 -13.63
C ARG A 475 -13.21 -18.16 -14.75
N CYS A 476 -13.19 -19.21 -15.58
CA CYS A 476 -12.29 -19.28 -16.73
C CYS A 476 -12.57 -18.15 -17.72
N ASP A 477 -13.85 -17.86 -17.99
CA ASP A 477 -14.26 -16.77 -18.86
C ASP A 477 -13.83 -15.41 -18.29
N ILE A 478 -13.99 -15.17 -16.98
CA ILE A 478 -13.51 -13.95 -16.32
C ILE A 478 -12.01 -13.76 -16.55
N CYS A 479 -11.20 -14.79 -16.25
CA CYS A 479 -9.74 -14.71 -16.38
C CYS A 479 -9.32 -14.47 -17.84
N LEU A 480 -9.95 -15.16 -18.79
CA LEU A 480 -9.66 -14.98 -20.21
C LEU A 480 -10.04 -13.58 -20.69
N LEU A 481 -11.21 -13.07 -20.31
CA LEU A 481 -11.65 -11.71 -20.67
C LEU A 481 -10.71 -10.64 -20.13
N VAL A 482 -10.07 -10.87 -18.98
CA VAL A 482 -9.05 -9.96 -18.45
C VAL A 482 -7.83 -9.94 -19.37
N ILE A 483 -7.27 -11.11 -19.72
CA ILE A 483 -6.13 -11.20 -20.66
C ILE A 483 -6.47 -10.51 -21.99
N LEU A 484 -7.66 -10.77 -22.54
CA LEU A 484 -8.13 -10.15 -23.79
C LEU A 484 -8.28 -8.64 -23.69
N ARG A 485 -8.73 -8.12 -22.54
CA ARG A 485 -8.82 -6.67 -22.28
C ARG A 485 -7.45 -6.00 -22.31
N PHE A 486 -6.42 -6.64 -21.76
CA PHE A 486 -5.05 -6.12 -21.82
C PHE A 486 -4.45 -6.25 -23.23
N TRP A 487 -4.74 -7.34 -23.94
CA TRP A 487 -4.36 -7.49 -25.35
C TRP A 487 -4.97 -6.39 -26.24
N GLU A 488 -6.26 -6.09 -26.04
CA GLU A 488 -6.95 -4.98 -26.72
C GLU A 488 -6.32 -3.62 -26.39
N PHE A 489 -5.97 -3.39 -25.13
CA PHE A 489 -5.28 -2.16 -24.70
C PHE A 489 -3.93 -1.97 -25.39
N VAL A 490 -3.14 -3.04 -25.55
CA VAL A 490 -1.81 -2.99 -26.19
C VAL A 490 -1.91 -2.67 -27.69
N HIS A 491 -2.84 -3.31 -28.41
CA HIS A 491 -2.93 -3.18 -29.88
C HIS A 491 -3.90 -2.10 -30.36
N LYS A 492 -4.77 -1.62 -29.47
CA LYS A 492 -5.91 -0.73 -29.76
C LYS A 492 -6.94 -1.39 -30.69
N SER A 493 -8.20 -1.40 -30.28
CA SER A 493 -9.35 -1.95 -31.04
C SER A 493 -9.31 -1.71 -32.57
N ALA A 494 -8.91 -0.51 -33.02
CA ALA A 494 -8.92 -0.16 -34.45
C ALA A 494 -7.94 -0.97 -35.32
N HIS A 495 -6.78 -1.37 -34.78
CA HIS A 495 -5.81 -2.17 -35.54
C HIS A 495 -6.22 -3.63 -35.62
N LEU A 496 -6.85 -4.15 -34.56
CA LEU A 496 -7.36 -5.51 -34.50
C LEU A 496 -8.43 -5.74 -35.58
N ARG A 497 -9.42 -4.83 -35.70
CA ARG A 497 -10.57 -4.95 -36.64
C ARG A 497 -10.21 -5.19 -38.11
N THR A 498 -9.02 -4.79 -38.56
CA THR A 498 -8.62 -4.93 -39.98
C THR A 498 -8.11 -6.33 -40.35
N ARG A 499 -8.02 -7.24 -39.38
CA ARG A 499 -7.40 -8.56 -39.54
C ARG A 499 -8.42 -9.65 -39.83
N ARG A 500 -8.27 -10.31 -40.99
CA ARG A 500 -9.11 -11.45 -41.38
C ARG A 500 -9.02 -12.64 -40.42
N SER A 501 -7.90 -12.81 -39.73
CA SER A 501 -7.71 -13.89 -38.76
C SER A 501 -8.65 -13.79 -37.55
N LEU A 502 -9.22 -12.61 -37.26
CA LEU A 502 -10.24 -12.46 -36.21
C LEU A 502 -11.56 -13.14 -36.56
N GLU A 503 -11.97 -13.17 -37.83
CA GLU A 503 -13.22 -13.84 -38.24
C GLU A 503 -13.18 -15.33 -37.86
N ASN A 504 -12.03 -15.97 -38.10
CA ASN A 504 -11.79 -17.36 -37.71
C ASN A 504 -11.86 -17.55 -36.18
N LEU A 505 -11.34 -16.59 -35.41
CA LEU A 505 -11.44 -16.62 -33.95
C LEU A 505 -12.90 -16.52 -33.48
N PHE A 506 -13.70 -15.60 -34.04
CA PHE A 506 -15.12 -15.48 -33.70
C PHE A 506 -15.91 -16.75 -34.03
N HIS A 507 -15.60 -17.39 -35.17
CA HIS A 507 -16.18 -18.69 -35.49
C HIS A 507 -15.78 -19.79 -34.49
N ALA A 508 -14.51 -19.82 -34.06
CA ALA A 508 -14.05 -20.78 -33.05
C ALA A 508 -14.75 -20.57 -31.69
N VAL A 509 -14.93 -19.32 -31.27
CA VAL A 509 -15.62 -18.95 -30.02
C VAL A 509 -17.11 -19.34 -30.09
N ALA A 510 -17.79 -18.98 -31.18
CA ALA A 510 -19.19 -19.36 -31.39
C ALA A 510 -19.37 -20.89 -31.41
N ALA A 511 -18.45 -21.62 -32.03
CA ALA A 511 -18.44 -23.07 -32.01
C ALA A 511 -18.17 -23.65 -30.61
N SER A 512 -17.35 -22.98 -29.79
CA SER A 512 -17.13 -23.37 -28.39
C SER A 512 -18.39 -23.14 -27.55
N ASP A 513 -19.04 -21.98 -27.66
CA ASP A 513 -20.30 -21.67 -26.95
C ASP A 513 -21.41 -22.65 -27.35
N LYS A 514 -21.52 -23.00 -28.63
CA LYS A 514 -22.47 -24.02 -29.11
C LYS A 514 -22.22 -25.38 -28.46
N ARG A 515 -20.97 -25.81 -28.37
CA ARG A 515 -20.59 -27.08 -27.71
C ARG A 515 -20.89 -27.08 -26.22
N ARG A 516 -20.66 -25.97 -25.52
CA ARG A 516 -21.08 -25.80 -24.12
C ARG A 516 -22.59 -26.02 -23.95
N GLN A 517 -23.39 -25.50 -24.88
CA GLN A 517 -24.85 -25.70 -24.87
C GLN A 517 -25.27 -27.13 -25.22
N GLU A 518 -24.58 -27.78 -26.17
CA GLU A 518 -24.81 -29.18 -26.53
C GLU A 518 -24.51 -30.10 -25.33
N PHE A 519 -23.38 -29.88 -24.65
CA PHE A 519 -23.00 -30.62 -23.44
C PHE A 519 -24.07 -30.55 -22.34
N ILE A 520 -24.61 -29.36 -22.05
CA ILE A 520 -25.69 -29.21 -21.05
C ILE A 520 -26.96 -29.97 -21.43
N LYS A 521 -27.27 -30.02 -22.73
CA LYS A 521 -28.41 -30.79 -23.21
C LYS A 521 -28.18 -32.28 -23.03
N GLU A 522 -26.97 -32.77 -23.33
CA GLU A 522 -26.57 -34.17 -23.15
C GLU A 522 -26.63 -34.59 -21.68
N MET A 523 -26.13 -33.74 -20.77
CA MET A 523 -26.16 -33.99 -19.31
C MET A 523 -27.56 -33.81 -18.68
N GLY A 524 -28.55 -33.30 -19.43
CA GLY A 524 -29.91 -33.10 -18.94
C GLY A 524 -30.12 -31.89 -18.02
N TRP A 525 -29.11 -31.03 -17.85
CA TRP A 525 -29.13 -29.89 -16.91
C TRP A 525 -29.88 -28.65 -17.41
N HIS A 526 -30.41 -28.68 -18.64
CA HIS A 526 -31.14 -27.58 -19.26
C HIS A 526 -32.45 -27.16 -18.54
N LYS A 527 -32.88 -27.89 -17.49
CA LYS A 527 -34.12 -27.64 -16.75
C LYS A 527 -33.92 -26.90 -15.42
N GLU A 528 -32.68 -26.64 -15.02
CA GLU A 528 -32.34 -26.18 -13.66
C GLU A 528 -32.19 -24.64 -13.54
N ASP A 529 -32.79 -23.84 -14.43
CA ASP A 529 -32.69 -22.36 -14.48
C ASP A 529 -31.25 -21.77 -14.59
N HIS A 530 -30.22 -22.62 -14.58
CA HIS A 530 -28.83 -22.23 -14.78
C HIS A 530 -28.49 -22.16 -16.28
N MET A 531 -28.20 -20.95 -16.76
CA MET A 531 -27.68 -20.75 -18.11
C MET A 531 -26.16 -20.75 -18.11
N MET A 532 -25.56 -21.53 -19.01
CA MET A 532 -24.11 -21.49 -19.23
C MET A 532 -23.67 -20.09 -19.65
N PRO A 533 -22.56 -19.58 -19.11
CA PRO A 533 -21.95 -18.37 -19.62
C PRO A 533 -21.59 -18.55 -21.11
N SER A 534 -21.99 -17.57 -21.92
CA SER A 534 -21.58 -17.47 -23.32
C SER A 534 -20.50 -16.40 -23.43
N LEU A 535 -19.36 -16.76 -24.01
CA LEU A 535 -18.21 -15.87 -24.12
C LEU A 535 -18.33 -14.94 -25.33
N TYR A 536 -19.01 -15.38 -26.40
CA TYR A 536 -19.13 -14.66 -27.66
C TYR A 536 -19.60 -13.19 -27.51
N PRO A 537 -20.69 -12.88 -26.77
CA PRO A 537 -21.17 -11.50 -26.62
C PRO A 537 -20.17 -10.59 -25.88
N HIS A 538 -19.34 -11.16 -25.02
CA HIS A 538 -18.32 -10.41 -24.28
C HIS A 538 -17.10 -10.15 -25.16
N MET A 539 -16.66 -11.15 -25.95
CA MET A 539 -15.58 -10.99 -26.92
C MET A 539 -15.92 -9.98 -28.01
N GLU A 540 -17.15 -10.01 -28.52
CA GLU A 540 -17.64 -9.03 -29.49
C GLU A 540 -17.57 -7.60 -28.94
N LYS A 541 -17.93 -7.41 -27.66
CA LYS A 541 -17.83 -6.11 -26.99
C LYS A 541 -16.40 -5.64 -26.76
N ILE A 542 -15.49 -6.53 -26.34
CA ILE A 542 -14.09 -6.18 -26.08
C ILE A 542 -13.40 -5.80 -27.39
N LEU A 543 -13.60 -6.58 -28.44
CA LEU A 543 -12.96 -6.36 -29.75
C LEU A 543 -13.76 -5.39 -30.64
N GLN A 544 -14.91 -4.92 -30.15
CA GLN A 544 -15.82 -3.94 -30.74
C GLN A 544 -16.06 -4.12 -32.25
N LEU A 545 -16.74 -5.18 -32.68
CA LEU A 545 -17.03 -5.38 -34.11
C LEU A 545 -18.31 -4.70 -34.64
N ILE A 546 -18.99 -3.86 -33.86
CA ILE A 546 -20.10 -3.00 -34.32
C ILE A 546 -20.00 -1.62 -33.69
#